data_AF-A0A958JXU2-F1
#
_entry.id   AF-A0A958JXU2-F1
#
_cell.length_a   1.000
_cell.length_b   1.000
_cell.length_c   1.000
_cell.angle_alpha   90.00
_cell.angle_beta   90.00
_cell.angle_gamma   90.00
#
_symmetry.space_group_name_H-M   'P 1'
#
loop_
_entity.id
_entity.type
_entity.pdbx_description
1 polymer ?
#
loop_
_entity_poly.entity_id
_entity_poly.type
_entity_poly.pdbx_seq_one_letter_code
_entity_poly.pdbx_strand_id
1 'polypeptide(L)'
;MEKAQDDPLYKIRHSLAHVLAQAVLEIRPKAKLAFGPPIDTGCYYDFDLESPLSDEDFADIEKRMRRIISEKQEFTHESRGGEAAVSFLEEQGEQYKVEYCKELLSGGETEIGFYTNGPFTDMCGGPHVEHTGQIPPDCFKVDSLAGAYWRGDEKNPQLTRIYTLAFQNKKDLKEYIRKRELAKERDHRKLGKELDLYSIDHDGVGSGLILWHPKGGLVRHRIEEHARNMHIEGGYEFVYSPHIGKASLWETSGHLSFYKDGMFAPIEVEGQPYYLKPMNCPFHCRIFASSIRSYRDLPLRFAEWGTVYRFERSGTLSGLTRVRGFTQDDAHLFCREDQMPEEIDKVLDFSV
;
A
#
# COMPACT_ATOMS: atom_id res chain seq x y z
N MET A 1 12.44 -11.33 -12.91
CA MET A 1 11.16 -11.58 -13.59
C MET A 1 11.08 -12.98 -14.18
N GLU A 2 12.13 -13.50 -14.84
CA GLU A 2 12.13 -14.87 -15.42
C GLU A 2 11.79 -16.00 -14.43
N LYS A 3 12.33 -15.99 -13.19
CA LYS A 3 12.02 -17.01 -12.17
C LYS A 3 10.53 -17.10 -11.77
N ALA A 4 9.75 -16.02 -11.98
CA ALA A 4 8.32 -16.02 -11.65
C ALA A 4 7.45 -16.57 -12.80
N GLN A 5 7.92 -16.47 -14.06
CA GLN A 5 7.17 -16.92 -15.23
C GLN A 5 7.15 -18.45 -15.39
N ASP A 6 8.14 -19.14 -14.82
CA ASP A 6 8.19 -20.61 -14.76
C ASP A 6 7.36 -21.22 -13.63
N ASP A 7 6.83 -20.41 -12.70
CA ASP A 7 5.92 -20.89 -11.67
C ASP A 7 4.58 -21.33 -12.32
N PRO A 8 4.16 -22.59 -12.19
CA PRO A 8 2.86 -23.04 -12.68
C PRO A 8 1.69 -22.19 -12.17
N LEU A 9 1.81 -21.66 -10.96
CA LEU A 9 0.77 -20.82 -10.36
C LEU A 9 0.70 -19.43 -10.99
N TYR A 10 1.85 -18.88 -11.43
CA TYR A 10 1.89 -17.64 -12.20
C TYR A 10 1.10 -17.81 -13.51
N LYS A 11 1.37 -18.88 -14.28
CA LYS A 11 0.65 -19.16 -15.53
C LYS A 11 -0.84 -19.34 -15.31
N ILE A 12 -1.24 -20.06 -14.25
CA ILE A 12 -2.65 -20.24 -13.87
C ILE A 12 -3.30 -18.88 -13.57
N ARG A 13 -2.68 -18.05 -12.73
CA ARG A 13 -3.20 -16.73 -12.34
C ARG A 13 -3.32 -15.78 -13.52
N HIS A 14 -2.31 -15.78 -14.39
CA HIS A 14 -2.29 -14.94 -15.57
C HIS A 14 -3.37 -15.36 -16.58
N SER A 15 -3.53 -16.67 -16.79
CA SER A 15 -4.58 -17.21 -17.65
C SER A 15 -5.97 -17.00 -17.07
N LEU A 16 -6.10 -17.03 -15.74
CA LEU A 16 -7.35 -16.70 -15.06
C LEU A 16 -7.75 -15.23 -15.22
N ALA A 17 -6.80 -14.31 -15.31
CA ALA A 17 -7.08 -12.91 -15.63
C ALA A 17 -7.74 -12.77 -17.03
N HIS A 18 -7.28 -13.52 -18.03
CA HIS A 18 -7.92 -13.55 -19.36
C HIS A 18 -9.33 -14.13 -19.30
N VAL A 19 -9.51 -15.25 -18.58
CA VAL A 19 -10.83 -15.86 -18.37
C VAL A 19 -11.78 -14.89 -17.65
N LEU A 20 -11.28 -14.10 -16.69
CA LEU A 20 -12.03 -13.05 -16.02
C LEU A 20 -12.44 -11.94 -16.99
N ALA A 21 -11.50 -11.43 -17.81
CA ALA A 21 -11.77 -10.39 -18.79
C ALA A 21 -12.85 -10.83 -19.80
N GLN A 22 -12.72 -12.03 -20.36
CA GLN A 22 -13.75 -12.59 -21.23
C GLN A 22 -15.11 -12.70 -20.52
N ALA A 23 -15.14 -13.23 -19.30
CA ALA A 23 -16.38 -13.38 -18.54
C ALA A 23 -17.07 -12.04 -18.29
N VAL A 24 -16.30 -10.99 -17.99
CA VAL A 24 -16.81 -9.63 -17.80
C VAL A 24 -17.29 -9.03 -19.11
N LEU A 25 -16.58 -9.20 -20.22
CA LEU A 25 -17.02 -8.72 -21.55
C LEU A 25 -18.32 -9.38 -22.01
N GLU A 26 -18.57 -10.64 -21.66
CA GLU A 26 -19.87 -11.29 -21.92
C GLU A 26 -21.03 -10.67 -21.11
N ILE A 27 -20.72 -10.05 -19.97
CA ILE A 27 -21.71 -9.40 -19.08
C ILE A 27 -21.84 -7.91 -19.42
N ARG A 28 -20.75 -7.27 -19.85
CA ARG A 28 -20.62 -5.86 -20.22
C ARG A 28 -19.84 -5.76 -21.55
N PRO A 29 -20.50 -5.96 -22.70
CA PRO A 29 -19.82 -5.98 -24.01
C PRO A 29 -19.15 -4.68 -24.44
N LYS A 30 -19.46 -3.57 -23.77
CA LYS A 30 -18.88 -2.24 -24.02
C LYS A 30 -17.75 -1.88 -23.04
N ALA A 31 -17.42 -2.76 -22.10
CA ALA A 31 -16.32 -2.50 -21.17
C ALA A 31 -15.01 -2.37 -21.95
N LYS A 32 -14.15 -1.42 -21.57
CA LYS A 32 -12.80 -1.31 -22.14
C LYS A 32 -11.78 -1.89 -21.17
N LEU A 33 -10.76 -2.53 -21.70
CA LEU A 33 -9.76 -3.24 -20.91
C LEU A 33 -8.53 -2.38 -20.66
N ALA A 34 -8.02 -2.45 -19.44
CA ALA A 34 -6.75 -1.84 -19.06
C ALA A 34 -5.72 -2.92 -18.70
N PHE A 35 -5.36 -3.07 -17.42
CA PHE A 35 -4.32 -3.99 -16.96
C PHE A 35 -4.89 -5.20 -16.21
N GLY A 36 -4.34 -6.38 -16.49
CA GLY A 36 -4.77 -7.65 -15.90
C GLY A 36 -3.65 -8.55 -15.35
N PRO A 37 -2.72 -8.07 -14.51
CA PRO A 37 -1.58 -8.87 -14.10
C PRO A 37 -1.93 -9.93 -13.05
N PRO A 38 -1.15 -11.04 -13.00
CA PRO A 38 -1.13 -11.92 -11.84
C PRO A 38 -0.51 -11.21 -10.63
N ILE A 39 -0.94 -11.59 -9.43
CA ILE A 39 -0.43 -11.12 -8.14
C ILE A 39 -0.22 -12.31 -7.18
N ASP A 40 0.42 -12.07 -6.04
CA ASP A 40 0.82 -13.12 -5.09
C ASP A 40 -0.32 -14.00 -4.57
N THR A 41 -1.56 -13.49 -4.58
CA THR A 41 -2.74 -14.20 -4.06
C THR A 41 -3.76 -14.54 -5.14
N GLY A 42 -3.48 -14.24 -6.41
CA GLY A 42 -4.44 -14.37 -7.49
C GLY A 42 -4.11 -13.52 -8.71
N CYS A 43 -5.10 -12.79 -9.21
CA CYS A 43 -4.95 -11.80 -10.27
C CYS A 43 -5.96 -10.66 -10.06
N TYR A 44 -5.78 -9.56 -10.77
CA TYR A 44 -6.84 -8.58 -10.94
C TYR A 44 -6.99 -8.20 -12.39
N TYR A 45 -8.08 -7.52 -12.73
CA TYR A 45 -8.24 -6.88 -14.02
C TYR A 45 -8.96 -5.54 -13.87
N ASP A 46 -8.44 -4.52 -14.54
CA ASP A 46 -8.98 -3.15 -14.56
C ASP A 46 -9.88 -2.95 -15.78
N PHE A 47 -11.10 -2.47 -15.52
CA PHE A 47 -12.12 -2.20 -16.54
C PHE A 47 -12.59 -0.75 -16.48
N ASP A 48 -12.78 -0.15 -17.63
CA ASP A 48 -13.59 1.05 -17.79
C ASP A 48 -15.02 0.62 -18.13
N LEU A 49 -15.95 0.91 -17.23
CA LEU A 49 -17.31 0.39 -17.25
C LEU A 49 -18.32 1.55 -17.34
N GLU A 50 -19.22 1.51 -18.33
CA GLU A 50 -20.36 2.44 -18.41
C GLU A 50 -21.33 2.24 -17.23
N SER A 51 -21.47 1.00 -16.74
CA SER A 51 -22.32 0.64 -15.60
C SER A 51 -21.49 -0.08 -14.55
N PRO A 52 -21.53 0.35 -13.27
CA PRO A 52 -20.72 -0.24 -12.23
C PRO A 52 -21.09 -1.70 -12.00
N LEU A 53 -20.09 -2.49 -11.63
CA LEU A 53 -20.30 -3.82 -11.06
C LEU A 53 -20.50 -3.71 -9.56
N SER A 54 -21.16 -4.72 -9.00
CA SER A 54 -21.39 -4.88 -7.58
C SER A 54 -21.03 -6.30 -7.14
N ASP A 55 -20.99 -6.52 -5.82
CA ASP A 55 -20.75 -7.85 -5.25
C ASP A 55 -21.82 -8.89 -5.68
N GLU A 56 -23.01 -8.43 -6.11
CA GLU A 56 -24.08 -9.29 -6.62
C GLU A 56 -23.72 -9.92 -7.97
N ASP A 57 -22.87 -9.27 -8.77
CA ASP A 57 -22.42 -9.77 -10.07
C ASP A 57 -21.39 -10.91 -9.92
N PHE A 58 -20.76 -11.08 -8.76
CA PHE A 58 -19.63 -12.02 -8.57
C PHE A 58 -20.02 -13.47 -8.88
N ALA A 59 -21.21 -13.90 -8.44
CA ALA A 59 -21.68 -15.26 -8.70
C ALA A 59 -21.89 -15.52 -10.21
N ASP A 60 -22.32 -14.50 -10.94
CA ASP A 60 -22.58 -14.59 -12.38
C ASP A 60 -21.29 -14.55 -13.21
N ILE A 61 -20.31 -13.73 -12.78
CA ILE A 61 -18.94 -13.71 -13.31
C ILE A 61 -18.30 -15.08 -13.11
N GLU A 62 -18.27 -15.60 -11.87
CA GLU A 62 -17.66 -16.91 -11.61
C GLU A 62 -18.30 -18.05 -12.39
N LYS A 63 -19.63 -17.99 -12.60
CA LYS A 63 -20.35 -18.98 -13.41
C LYS A 63 -19.86 -18.98 -14.86
N ARG A 64 -19.67 -17.79 -15.47
CA ARG A 64 -19.10 -17.68 -16.82
C ARG A 64 -17.65 -18.10 -16.88
N MET A 65 -16.84 -17.73 -15.89
CA MET A 65 -15.44 -18.18 -15.80
C MET A 65 -15.36 -19.72 -15.79
N ARG A 66 -16.19 -20.39 -14.97
CA ARG A 66 -16.27 -21.86 -14.95
C ARG A 66 -16.73 -22.44 -16.28
N ARG A 67 -17.67 -21.78 -16.98
CA ARG A 67 -18.10 -22.17 -18.33
C ARG A 67 -16.93 -22.10 -19.32
N ILE A 68 -16.21 -20.97 -19.38
CA ILE A 68 -15.04 -20.76 -20.24
C ILE A 68 -13.91 -21.77 -19.96
N ILE A 69 -13.67 -22.10 -18.68
CA ILE A 69 -12.71 -23.15 -18.29
C ILE A 69 -13.16 -24.53 -18.81
N SER A 70 -14.46 -24.83 -18.72
CA SER A 70 -15.01 -26.11 -19.20
C SER A 70 -14.97 -26.27 -20.72
N GLU A 71 -14.96 -25.17 -21.46
CA GLU A 71 -14.84 -25.14 -22.92
C GLU A 71 -13.42 -25.49 -23.41
N LYS A 72 -12.41 -25.48 -22.53
CA LYS A 72 -11.01 -25.82 -22.84
C LYS A 72 -10.46 -25.04 -24.04
N GLN A 73 -10.76 -23.75 -24.10
CA GLN A 73 -10.27 -22.85 -25.14
C GLN A 73 -8.74 -22.84 -25.14
N GLU A 74 -8.12 -23.06 -26.30
CA GLU A 74 -6.68 -23.00 -26.48
C GLU A 74 -6.19 -21.56 -26.38
N PHE A 75 -5.02 -21.35 -25.76
CA PHE A 75 -4.31 -20.07 -25.78
C PHE A 75 -3.35 -20.05 -26.97
N THR A 76 -3.63 -19.19 -27.95
CA THR A 76 -2.75 -18.98 -29.11
C THR A 76 -2.05 -17.63 -29.01
N HIS A 77 -0.74 -17.63 -29.27
CA HIS A 77 0.08 -16.43 -29.24
C HIS A 77 0.38 -15.95 -30.66
N GLU A 78 0.20 -14.65 -30.89
CA GLU A 78 0.58 -13.96 -32.13
C GLU A 78 1.38 -12.70 -31.78
N SER A 79 2.56 -12.55 -32.39
CA SER A 79 3.31 -11.28 -32.35
C SER A 79 2.92 -10.44 -33.56
N ARG A 80 2.66 -9.15 -33.33
CA ARG A 80 2.41 -8.18 -34.41
C ARG A 80 3.46 -7.08 -34.36
N GLY A 81 3.93 -6.64 -35.53
CA GLY A 81 4.80 -5.48 -35.62
C GLY A 81 4.12 -4.21 -35.10
N GLY A 82 4.89 -3.26 -34.57
CA GLY A 82 4.35 -2.11 -33.82
C GLY A 82 3.21 -1.34 -34.49
N GLU A 83 3.34 -0.98 -35.78
CA GLU A 83 2.28 -0.26 -36.51
C GLU A 83 1.00 -1.11 -36.63
N ALA A 84 1.15 -2.39 -37.00
CA ALA A 84 0.01 -3.31 -37.13
C ALA A 84 -0.67 -3.59 -35.78
N ALA A 85 0.10 -3.65 -34.69
CA ALA A 85 -0.42 -3.81 -33.34
C ALA A 85 -1.26 -2.60 -32.90
N VAL A 86 -0.78 -1.38 -33.17
CA VAL A 86 -1.50 -0.14 -32.89
C VAL A 86 -2.81 -0.08 -33.68
N SER A 87 -2.77 -0.31 -35.01
CA SER A 87 -3.99 -0.26 -35.84
C SER A 87 -5.02 -1.31 -35.41
N PHE A 88 -4.58 -2.53 -35.06
CA PHE A 88 -5.49 -3.55 -34.56
C PHE A 88 -6.20 -3.14 -33.26
N LEU A 89 -5.47 -2.56 -32.30
CA LEU A 89 -6.06 -2.09 -31.04
C LEU A 89 -7.00 -0.88 -31.23
N GLU A 90 -6.68 0.01 -32.17
CA GLU A 90 -7.54 1.15 -32.54
C GLU A 90 -8.85 0.68 -33.18
N GLU A 91 -8.82 -0.34 -34.05
CA GLU A 91 -10.01 -0.95 -34.64
C GLU A 91 -10.93 -1.62 -33.61
N GLN A 92 -10.35 -2.20 -32.55
CA GLN A 92 -11.11 -2.78 -31.43
C GLN A 92 -11.61 -1.74 -30.42
N GLY A 93 -11.20 -0.48 -30.54
CA GLY A 93 -11.59 0.60 -29.62
C GLY A 93 -10.93 0.54 -28.24
N GLU A 94 -9.84 -0.21 -28.08
CA GLU A 94 -9.14 -0.44 -26.82
C GLU A 94 -8.15 0.68 -26.49
N GLN A 95 -8.67 1.88 -26.21
CA GLN A 95 -7.90 3.12 -26.03
C GLN A 95 -6.72 3.00 -25.04
N TYR A 96 -6.91 2.31 -23.91
CA TYR A 96 -5.86 2.14 -22.89
C TYR A 96 -4.73 1.24 -23.38
N LYS A 97 -5.06 0.18 -24.14
CA LYS A 97 -4.07 -0.71 -24.74
C LYS A 97 -3.31 -0.01 -25.87
N VAL A 98 -3.96 0.86 -26.65
CA VAL A 98 -3.30 1.70 -27.68
C VAL A 98 -2.25 2.61 -27.04
N GLU A 99 -2.59 3.31 -25.96
CA GLU A 99 -1.66 4.18 -25.24
C GLU A 99 -0.45 3.37 -24.72
N TYR A 100 -0.71 2.25 -24.06
CA TYR A 100 0.36 1.40 -23.54
C TYR A 100 1.22 0.77 -24.65
N CYS A 101 0.62 0.36 -25.77
CA CYS A 101 1.33 -0.13 -26.95
C CYS A 101 2.31 0.94 -27.48
N LYS A 102 1.86 2.19 -27.66
CA LYS A 102 2.71 3.30 -28.12
C LYS A 102 3.87 3.60 -27.17
N GLU A 103 3.66 3.45 -25.86
CA GLU A 103 4.73 3.57 -24.88
C GLU A 103 5.76 2.44 -24.98
N LEU A 104 5.33 1.18 -25.13
CA LEU A 104 6.22 0.04 -25.31
C LEU A 104 7.10 0.23 -26.56
N LEU A 105 6.49 0.65 -27.68
CA LEU A 105 7.22 0.94 -28.93
C LEU A 105 8.23 2.08 -28.76
N SER A 106 7.85 3.14 -28.03
CA SER A 106 8.76 4.25 -27.71
C SER A 106 9.90 3.82 -26.78
N GLY A 107 9.68 2.80 -25.96
CA GLY A 107 10.67 2.17 -25.09
C GLY A 107 11.62 1.21 -25.82
N GLY A 108 11.43 0.97 -27.11
CA GLY A 108 12.31 0.14 -27.95
C GLY A 108 11.77 -1.24 -28.30
N GLU A 109 10.55 -1.60 -27.90
CA GLU A 109 9.90 -2.82 -28.38
C GLU A 109 9.57 -2.69 -29.88
N THR A 110 9.82 -3.74 -30.66
CA THR A 110 9.55 -3.76 -32.11
C THR A 110 8.30 -4.58 -32.47
N GLU A 111 7.94 -5.51 -31.60
CA GLU A 111 6.79 -6.40 -31.75
C GLU A 111 5.99 -6.44 -30.45
N ILE A 112 4.69 -6.61 -30.58
CA ILE A 112 3.74 -6.66 -29.46
C ILE A 112 3.03 -8.00 -29.49
N GLY A 113 3.04 -8.70 -28.35
CA GLY A 113 2.40 -9.99 -28.17
C GLY A 113 0.90 -9.88 -27.91
N PHE A 114 0.14 -10.77 -28.53
CA PHE A 114 -1.29 -10.94 -28.33
C PHE A 114 -1.59 -12.40 -28.00
N TYR A 115 -2.42 -12.62 -27.00
CA TYR A 115 -2.92 -13.95 -26.66
C TYR A 115 -4.42 -14.01 -26.92
N THR A 116 -4.84 -15.04 -27.64
CA THR A 116 -6.25 -15.32 -27.92
C THR A 116 -6.68 -16.60 -27.20
N ASN A 117 -7.83 -16.54 -26.52
CA ASN A 117 -8.56 -17.72 -26.05
C ASN A 117 -10.04 -17.63 -26.47
N GLY A 118 -10.47 -18.58 -27.28
CA GLY A 118 -11.83 -18.58 -27.83
C GLY A 118 -12.12 -17.27 -28.60
N PRO A 119 -13.19 -16.53 -28.27
CA PRO A 119 -13.53 -15.26 -28.92
C PRO A 119 -12.76 -14.05 -28.35
N PHE A 120 -11.90 -14.24 -27.34
CA PHE A 120 -11.25 -13.16 -26.62
C PHE A 120 -9.77 -13.05 -27.00
N THR A 121 -9.31 -11.83 -27.32
CA THR A 121 -7.91 -11.51 -27.61
C THR A 121 -7.47 -10.36 -26.73
N ASP A 122 -6.33 -10.49 -26.05
CA ASP A 122 -5.73 -9.41 -25.25
C ASP A 122 -4.28 -9.15 -25.63
N MET A 123 -3.86 -7.88 -25.49
CA MET A 123 -2.46 -7.49 -25.60
C MET A 123 -1.72 -7.88 -24.32
N CYS A 124 -0.90 -8.93 -24.43
CA CYS A 124 -0.28 -9.60 -23.31
C CYS A 124 1.03 -10.28 -23.72
N GLY A 125 2.07 -10.20 -22.88
CA GLY A 125 3.36 -10.86 -23.09
C GLY A 125 3.42 -12.33 -22.64
N GLY A 126 2.40 -12.82 -21.92
CA GLY A 126 2.38 -14.17 -21.36
C GLY A 126 3.39 -14.39 -20.21
N PRO A 127 3.78 -15.66 -19.93
CA PRO A 127 3.20 -16.89 -20.49
C PRO A 127 1.80 -17.21 -19.95
N HIS A 128 1.08 -18.06 -20.68
CA HIS A 128 -0.20 -18.64 -20.30
C HIS A 128 -0.12 -20.18 -20.18
N VAL A 129 -1.18 -20.79 -19.65
CA VAL A 129 -1.41 -22.24 -19.76
C VAL A 129 -1.78 -22.58 -21.22
N GLU A 130 -1.70 -23.85 -21.61
CA GLU A 130 -1.96 -24.25 -23.01
C GLU A 130 -3.45 -24.09 -23.39
N HIS A 131 -4.35 -24.39 -22.45
CA HIS A 131 -5.78 -24.20 -22.63
C HIS A 131 -6.47 -23.90 -21.30
N THR A 132 -7.61 -23.21 -21.33
CA THR A 132 -8.35 -22.77 -20.11
C THR A 132 -8.68 -23.93 -19.16
N GLY A 133 -8.90 -25.13 -19.70
CA GLY A 133 -9.14 -26.34 -18.90
C GLY A 133 -7.99 -26.83 -18.00
N GLN A 134 -6.77 -26.27 -18.14
CA GLN A 134 -5.67 -26.55 -17.21
C GLN A 134 -5.81 -25.75 -15.90
N ILE A 135 -6.69 -24.75 -15.86
CA ILE A 135 -7.04 -24.02 -14.65
C ILE A 135 -8.01 -24.88 -13.83
N PRO A 136 -7.67 -25.28 -12.59
CA PRO A 136 -8.59 -26.07 -11.79
C PRO A 136 -9.85 -25.24 -11.44
N PRO A 137 -11.08 -25.75 -11.70
CA PRO A 137 -12.30 -24.94 -11.62
C PRO A 137 -12.68 -24.50 -10.19
N ASP A 138 -12.12 -25.18 -9.19
CA ASP A 138 -12.34 -24.94 -7.76
C ASP A 138 -11.19 -24.17 -7.10
N CYS A 139 -10.22 -23.66 -7.87
CA CYS A 139 -9.03 -23.02 -7.32
C CYS A 139 -9.12 -21.49 -7.26
N PHE A 140 -10.25 -20.91 -7.67
CA PHE A 140 -10.43 -19.47 -7.68
C PHE A 140 -11.74 -18.99 -7.07
N LYS A 141 -11.77 -17.70 -6.72
CA LYS A 141 -12.94 -16.97 -6.23
C LYS A 141 -12.85 -15.50 -6.62
N VAL A 142 -13.91 -14.92 -7.18
CA VAL A 142 -14.02 -13.47 -7.36
C VAL A 142 -14.21 -12.84 -5.98
N ASP A 143 -13.38 -11.86 -5.66
CA ASP A 143 -13.10 -11.52 -4.26
C ASP A 143 -13.56 -10.12 -3.86
N SER A 144 -13.18 -9.10 -4.61
CA SER A 144 -13.52 -7.72 -4.28
C SER A 144 -13.39 -6.79 -5.47
N LEU A 145 -14.12 -5.68 -5.42
CA LEU A 145 -13.97 -4.54 -6.31
C LEU A 145 -13.13 -3.45 -5.63
N ALA A 146 -12.33 -2.73 -6.41
CA ALA A 146 -11.65 -1.52 -5.97
C ALA A 146 -11.67 -0.47 -7.08
N GLY A 147 -11.59 0.80 -6.70
CA GLY A 147 -11.27 1.87 -7.65
C GLY A 147 -9.76 1.89 -7.92
N ALA A 148 -9.39 2.00 -9.18
CA ALA A 148 -8.04 2.31 -9.61
C ALA A 148 -8.07 3.55 -10.51
N TYR A 149 -6.93 4.19 -10.69
CA TYR A 149 -6.78 5.25 -11.67
C TYR A 149 -5.80 4.81 -12.74
N TRP A 150 -6.06 5.17 -14.00
CA TRP A 150 -5.12 4.87 -15.08
C TRP A 150 -3.73 5.44 -14.76
N ARG A 151 -2.69 4.61 -14.87
CA ARG A 151 -1.29 4.91 -14.45
C ARG A 151 -1.10 5.33 -12.98
N GLY A 152 -2.11 5.13 -12.13
CA GLY A 152 -2.06 5.54 -10.73
C GLY A 152 -2.12 7.06 -10.51
N ASP A 153 -2.51 7.83 -11.52
CA ASP A 153 -2.70 9.28 -11.42
C ASP A 153 -4.19 9.60 -11.20
N GLU A 154 -4.52 10.22 -10.06
CA GLU A 154 -5.88 10.63 -9.68
C GLU A 154 -6.56 11.59 -10.68
N LYS A 155 -5.79 12.22 -11.57
CA LYS A 155 -6.31 13.09 -12.64
C LYS A 155 -6.82 12.31 -13.86
N ASN A 156 -6.45 11.03 -13.97
CA ASN A 156 -6.85 10.18 -15.08
C ASN A 156 -8.22 9.51 -14.82
N PRO A 157 -8.84 8.89 -15.85
CA PRO A 157 -10.08 8.15 -15.67
C PRO A 157 -9.99 7.10 -14.55
N GLN A 158 -11.06 7.02 -13.75
CA GLN A 158 -11.22 6.00 -12.74
C GLN A 158 -11.66 4.69 -13.39
N LEU A 159 -10.96 3.62 -13.06
CA LEU A 159 -11.22 2.26 -13.51
C LEU A 159 -11.78 1.42 -12.36
N THR A 160 -12.55 0.41 -12.69
CA THR A 160 -13.02 -0.63 -11.76
C THR A 160 -12.09 -1.81 -11.81
N ARG A 161 -11.36 -2.06 -10.73
CA ARG A 161 -10.50 -3.22 -10.54
C ARG A 161 -11.29 -4.38 -9.94
N ILE A 162 -11.27 -5.54 -10.58
CA ILE A 162 -11.85 -6.78 -10.04
C ILE A 162 -10.71 -7.70 -9.59
N TYR A 163 -10.66 -8.00 -8.29
CA TYR A 163 -9.73 -8.98 -7.74
C TYR A 163 -10.32 -10.39 -7.79
N THR A 164 -9.51 -11.35 -8.22
CA THR A 164 -9.83 -12.78 -8.17
C THR A 164 -8.71 -13.52 -7.45
N LEU A 165 -9.06 -14.24 -6.39
CA LEU A 165 -8.14 -15.12 -5.69
C LEU A 165 -7.89 -16.37 -6.50
N ALA A 166 -6.65 -16.85 -6.56
CA ALA A 166 -6.32 -18.11 -7.22
C ALA A 166 -5.13 -18.82 -6.56
N PHE A 167 -5.34 -20.09 -6.23
CA PHE A 167 -4.39 -20.95 -5.54
C PHE A 167 -4.19 -22.26 -6.29
N GLN A 168 -3.26 -23.10 -5.84
CA GLN A 168 -2.98 -24.38 -6.51
C GLN A 168 -4.16 -25.36 -6.41
N ASN A 169 -4.94 -25.29 -5.32
CA ASN A 169 -6.06 -26.19 -5.08
C ASN A 169 -7.13 -25.53 -4.18
N LYS A 170 -8.28 -26.20 -4.08
CA LYS A 170 -9.43 -25.77 -3.28
C LYS A 170 -9.12 -25.64 -1.78
N LYS A 171 -8.22 -26.47 -1.24
CA LYS A 171 -7.86 -26.46 0.18
C LYS A 171 -7.10 -25.18 0.53
N ASP A 172 -6.14 -24.79 -0.29
CA ASP A 172 -5.33 -23.59 -0.08
C ASP A 172 -6.16 -22.32 -0.24
N LEU A 173 -7.06 -22.27 -1.24
CA LEU A 173 -8.01 -21.17 -1.39
C LEU A 173 -8.89 -21.03 -0.14
N LYS A 174 -9.47 -22.13 0.35
CA LYS A 174 -10.31 -22.12 1.55
C LYS A 174 -9.54 -21.66 2.79
N GLU A 175 -8.31 -22.13 2.96
CA GLU A 175 -7.47 -21.74 4.09
C GLU A 175 -7.08 -20.27 4.03
N TYR A 176 -6.75 -19.75 2.84
CA TYR A 176 -6.47 -18.33 2.65
C TYR A 176 -7.68 -17.46 3.01
N ILE A 177 -8.87 -17.82 2.49
CA ILE A 177 -10.12 -17.11 2.80
C ILE A 177 -10.36 -17.14 4.32
N ARG A 178 -10.22 -18.31 4.96
CA ARG A 178 -10.39 -18.45 6.42
C ARG A 178 -9.44 -17.54 7.21
N LYS A 179 -8.15 -17.51 6.84
CA LYS A 179 -7.15 -16.64 7.49
C LYS A 179 -7.49 -15.16 7.31
N ARG A 180 -7.96 -14.76 6.13
CA ARG A 180 -8.37 -13.39 5.86
C ARG A 180 -9.60 -12.97 6.67
N GLU A 181 -10.60 -13.85 6.81
CA GLU A 181 -11.76 -13.56 7.66
C GLU A 181 -11.34 -13.41 9.13
N LEU A 182 -10.47 -14.29 9.65
CA LEU A 182 -9.90 -14.13 10.98
C LEU A 182 -9.09 -12.83 11.15
N ALA A 183 -8.40 -12.38 10.11
CA ALA A 183 -7.69 -11.10 10.12
C ALA A 183 -8.66 -9.91 10.17
N LYS A 184 -9.76 -9.94 9.38
CA LYS A 184 -10.83 -8.93 9.41
C LYS A 184 -11.52 -8.85 10.77
N GLU A 185 -11.73 -10.00 11.42
CA GLU A 185 -12.27 -10.05 12.78
C GLU A 185 -11.38 -9.35 13.80
N ARG A 186 -10.06 -9.33 13.56
CA ARG A 186 -9.04 -8.76 14.44
C ARG A 186 -8.56 -7.38 13.99
N ASP A 187 -9.23 -6.77 13.03
CA ASP A 187 -8.90 -5.44 12.54
C ASP A 187 -9.11 -4.42 13.66
N HIS A 188 -8.08 -3.65 14.00
CA HIS A 188 -8.15 -2.67 15.08
C HIS A 188 -9.16 -1.56 14.80
N ARG A 189 -9.53 -1.32 13.54
CA ARG A 189 -10.58 -0.36 13.16
C ARG A 189 -11.96 -0.87 13.53
N LYS A 190 -12.18 -2.18 13.37
CA LYS A 190 -13.41 -2.86 13.81
C LYS A 190 -13.45 -2.92 15.34
N LEU A 191 -12.41 -3.49 15.95
CA LEU A 191 -12.33 -3.67 17.40
C LEU A 191 -12.30 -2.33 18.14
N GLY A 192 -11.64 -1.32 17.60
CA GLY A 192 -11.57 0.02 18.19
C GLY A 192 -12.95 0.66 18.35
N LYS A 193 -13.84 0.46 17.37
CA LYS A 193 -15.23 0.89 17.43
C LYS A 193 -16.06 0.00 18.35
N GLU A 194 -15.99 -1.32 18.20
CA GLU A 194 -16.79 -2.28 18.99
C GLU A 194 -16.48 -2.20 20.49
N LEU A 195 -15.23 -1.95 20.85
CA LEU A 195 -14.77 -1.89 22.24
C LEU A 195 -14.76 -0.46 22.81
N ASP A 196 -15.11 0.55 22.02
CA ASP A 196 -15.11 1.96 22.42
C ASP A 196 -13.71 2.44 22.86
N LEU A 197 -12.69 2.19 22.04
CA LEU A 197 -11.30 2.53 22.34
C LEU A 197 -10.90 3.90 21.78
N TYR A 198 -11.34 4.23 20.56
CA TYR A 198 -11.03 5.49 19.89
C TYR A 198 -12.04 5.79 18.79
N SER A 199 -12.06 7.04 18.35
CA SER A 199 -12.77 7.47 17.15
C SER A 199 -11.89 8.37 16.27
N ILE A 200 -12.30 8.51 15.01
CA ILE A 200 -11.73 9.43 14.04
C ILE A 200 -12.90 10.23 13.48
N ASP A 201 -12.97 11.51 13.82
CA ASP A 201 -13.96 12.43 13.27
C ASP A 201 -13.35 13.12 12.05
N HIS A 202 -13.68 12.62 10.86
CA HIS A 202 -13.11 13.08 9.60
C HIS A 202 -13.48 14.54 9.27
N ASP A 203 -14.70 14.96 9.64
CA ASP A 203 -15.27 16.25 9.26
C ASP A 203 -15.03 17.32 10.33
N GLY A 204 -15.19 16.97 11.60
CA GLY A 204 -15.06 17.91 12.72
C GLY A 204 -13.62 18.10 13.20
N VAL A 205 -12.87 17.02 13.40
CA VAL A 205 -11.50 17.06 13.93
C VAL A 205 -10.44 16.99 12.84
N GLY A 206 -10.69 16.17 11.82
CA GLY A 206 -9.80 15.97 10.69
C GLY A 206 -9.23 14.55 10.61
N SER A 207 -9.07 14.09 9.37
CA SER A 207 -8.59 12.74 9.08
C SER A 207 -7.17 12.48 9.61
N GLY A 208 -6.99 11.31 10.24
CA GLY A 208 -5.69 10.88 10.78
C GLY A 208 -5.33 11.52 12.12
N LEU A 209 -6.29 12.15 12.80
CA LEU A 209 -6.15 12.69 14.15
C LEU A 209 -7.07 11.89 15.09
N ILE A 210 -6.47 11.19 16.04
CA ILE A 210 -7.15 10.15 16.83
C ILE A 210 -7.73 10.74 18.12
N LEU A 211 -9.02 10.52 18.34
CA LEU A 211 -9.68 10.80 19.61
C LEU A 211 -9.66 9.53 20.46
N TRP A 212 -8.82 9.51 21.49
CA TRP A 212 -8.74 8.40 22.43
C TRP A 212 -9.90 8.46 23.43
N HIS A 213 -10.69 7.39 23.50
CA HIS A 213 -11.79 7.26 24.46
C HIS A 213 -11.27 6.72 25.79
N PRO A 214 -12.03 6.76 26.91
CA PRO A 214 -11.50 6.37 28.22
C PRO A 214 -10.83 5.00 28.27
N LYS A 215 -11.38 3.98 27.60
CA LYS A 215 -10.79 2.64 27.57
C LYS A 215 -9.49 2.58 26.78
N GLY A 216 -9.47 3.19 25.59
CA GLY A 216 -8.25 3.26 24.78
C GLY A 216 -7.17 4.13 25.43
N GLY A 217 -7.59 5.23 26.08
CA GLY A 217 -6.74 6.10 26.87
C GLY A 217 -6.09 5.36 28.05
N LEU A 218 -6.84 4.49 28.75
CA LEU A 218 -6.26 3.64 29.80
C LEU A 218 -5.25 2.63 29.24
N VAL A 219 -5.55 1.98 28.11
CA VAL A 219 -4.61 1.07 27.44
C VAL A 219 -3.33 1.81 27.08
N ARG A 220 -3.46 2.96 26.41
CA ARG A 220 -2.34 3.84 26.06
C ARG A 220 -1.54 4.23 27.30
N HIS A 221 -2.19 4.68 28.36
CA HIS A 221 -1.54 5.07 29.61
C HIS A 221 -0.70 3.93 30.22
N ARG A 222 -1.20 2.70 30.21
CA ARG A 222 -0.45 1.53 30.72
C ARG A 222 0.76 1.19 29.86
N ILE A 223 0.65 1.31 28.54
CA ILE A 223 1.77 1.11 27.63
C ILE A 223 2.83 2.19 27.86
N GLU A 224 2.41 3.46 27.95
CA GLU A 224 3.33 4.58 28.23
C GLU A 224 4.00 4.44 29.61
N GLU A 225 3.26 4.03 30.64
CA GLU A 225 3.80 3.77 31.99
C GLU A 225 4.87 2.67 31.97
N HIS A 226 4.58 1.55 31.30
CA HIS A 226 5.53 0.44 31.18
C HIS A 226 6.81 0.87 30.45
N ALA A 227 6.67 1.49 29.28
CA ALA A 227 7.81 1.95 28.50
C ALA A 227 8.60 3.06 29.23
N ARG A 228 7.95 3.95 30.00
CA ARG A 228 8.62 4.93 30.87
C ARG A 228 9.52 4.26 31.89
N ASN A 229 8.99 3.26 32.59
CA ASN A 229 9.74 2.55 33.61
C ASN A 229 10.96 1.85 33.00
N MET A 230 10.79 1.18 31.85
CA MET A 230 11.91 0.57 31.12
C MET A 230 12.98 1.61 30.75
N HIS A 231 12.60 2.77 30.20
CA HIS A 231 13.55 3.83 29.86
C HIS A 231 14.32 4.35 31.10
N ILE A 232 13.65 4.50 32.25
CA ILE A 232 14.31 4.89 33.51
C ILE A 232 15.33 3.83 33.93
N GLU A 233 14.94 2.56 33.90
CA GLU A 233 15.82 1.43 34.22
C GLU A 233 17.00 1.32 33.23
N GLY A 234 16.79 1.66 31.97
CA GLY A 234 17.80 1.76 30.91
C GLY A 234 18.70 2.99 30.99
N GLY A 235 18.51 3.86 31.99
CA GLY A 235 19.33 5.05 32.20
C GLY A 235 19.08 6.16 31.17
N TYR A 236 17.85 6.25 30.65
CA TYR A 236 17.42 7.37 29.81
C TYR A 236 16.95 8.55 30.68
N GLU A 237 17.29 9.75 30.22
CA GLU A 237 16.90 11.01 30.83
C GLU A 237 15.73 11.61 30.05
N PHE A 238 14.62 11.86 30.73
CA PHE A 238 13.45 12.43 30.06
C PHE A 238 13.59 13.92 29.80
N VAL A 239 13.31 14.27 28.55
CA VAL A 239 13.21 15.65 28.09
C VAL A 239 11.83 15.91 27.50
N TYR A 240 11.43 17.18 27.45
CA TYR A 240 10.18 17.61 26.82
C TYR A 240 10.48 18.76 25.87
N SER A 241 9.97 18.66 24.64
CA SER A 241 10.20 19.67 23.60
C SER A 241 8.91 20.24 23.02
N PRO A 242 8.91 21.50 22.55
CA PRO A 242 7.73 22.11 21.92
C PRO A 242 7.23 21.34 20.69
N HIS A 243 5.95 21.52 20.33
CA HIS A 243 5.36 20.92 19.12
C HIS A 243 5.61 21.71 17.83
N ILE A 244 6.20 22.90 17.93
CA ILE A 244 6.37 23.83 16.81
C ILE A 244 7.77 24.46 16.87
N GLY A 245 8.38 24.70 15.71
CA GLY A 245 9.69 25.34 15.61
C GLY A 245 9.81 26.25 14.39
N LYS A 246 10.67 27.26 14.48
CA LYS A 246 11.01 28.18 13.37
C LYS A 246 11.60 27.42 12.18
N ALA A 247 11.39 27.91 10.97
CA ALA A 247 11.98 27.35 9.74
C ALA A 247 13.49 27.10 9.84
N SER A 248 14.24 28.02 10.44
CA SER A 248 15.70 27.90 10.59
C SER A 248 16.15 26.65 11.36
N LEU A 249 15.34 26.14 12.31
CA LEU A 249 15.62 24.88 13.02
C LEU A 249 15.61 23.69 12.04
N TRP A 250 14.63 23.68 11.14
CA TRP A 250 14.39 22.61 10.18
C TRP A 250 15.31 22.71 8.97
N GLU A 251 15.71 23.92 8.58
CA GLU A 251 16.77 24.16 7.59
C GLU A 251 18.12 23.65 8.11
N THR A 252 18.48 24.02 9.34
CA THR A 252 19.76 23.61 9.96
C THR A 252 19.86 22.10 10.07
N SER A 253 18.74 21.42 10.35
CA SER A 253 18.69 19.97 10.47
C SER A 253 18.48 19.25 9.12
N GLY A 254 18.29 19.97 8.01
CA GLY A 254 18.07 19.43 6.67
C GLY A 254 16.65 18.96 6.36
N HIS A 255 15.74 18.96 7.33
CA HIS A 255 14.36 18.48 7.17
C HIS A 255 13.55 19.29 6.16
N LEU A 256 13.75 20.60 6.07
CA LEU A 256 13.08 21.40 5.06
C LEU A 256 13.59 21.15 3.64
N SER A 257 14.78 20.56 3.48
CA SER A 257 15.30 20.19 2.16
C SER A 257 14.75 18.84 1.69
N PHE A 258 14.67 17.84 2.57
CA PHE A 258 14.34 16.47 2.18
C PHE A 258 12.92 16.02 2.57
N TYR A 259 12.28 16.67 3.53
CA TYR A 259 11.03 16.21 4.15
C TYR A 259 9.89 17.23 4.10
N LYS A 260 10.07 18.35 3.38
CA LYS A 260 9.09 19.45 3.31
C LYS A 260 7.69 18.98 2.88
N ASP A 261 7.60 18.10 1.90
CA ASP A 261 6.32 17.59 1.38
C ASP A 261 5.59 16.69 2.38
N GLY A 262 6.32 16.12 3.34
CA GLY A 262 5.77 15.35 4.46
C GLY A 262 5.47 16.18 5.71
N MET A 263 5.71 17.49 5.68
CA MET A 263 5.42 18.41 6.79
C MET A 263 4.08 19.11 6.56
N PHE A 264 3.39 19.45 7.64
CA PHE A 264 2.26 20.35 7.57
C PHE A 264 2.70 21.72 7.05
N ALA A 265 1.78 22.42 6.36
CA ALA A 265 2.01 23.77 5.88
C ALA A 265 2.47 24.69 7.03
N PRO A 266 3.38 25.64 6.76
CA PRO A 266 3.88 26.53 7.79
C PRO A 266 2.77 27.44 8.31
N ILE A 267 2.83 27.73 9.61
CA ILE A 267 2.07 28.79 10.25
C ILE A 267 2.94 30.04 10.22
N GLU A 268 2.43 31.13 9.65
CA GLU A 268 3.12 32.41 9.68
C GLU A 268 2.91 33.08 11.04
N VAL A 269 4.01 33.41 11.71
CA VAL A 269 4.02 34.12 13.00
C VAL A 269 5.00 35.26 12.88
N GLU A 270 4.50 36.51 12.94
CA GLU A 270 5.32 37.73 12.86
C GLU A 270 6.25 37.76 11.63
N GLY A 271 5.74 37.35 10.47
CA GLY A 271 6.50 37.30 9.20
C GLY A 271 7.56 36.19 9.14
N GLN A 272 7.55 35.26 10.09
CA GLN A 272 8.45 34.10 10.13
C GLN A 272 7.65 32.80 9.98
N PRO A 273 8.08 31.86 9.14
CA PRO A 273 7.43 30.56 9.02
C PRO A 273 7.79 29.64 10.18
N TYR A 274 6.77 29.05 10.80
CA TYR A 274 6.88 28.02 11.83
C TYR A 274 6.23 26.73 11.35
N TYR A 275 6.82 25.60 11.72
CA TYR A 275 6.33 24.28 11.34
C TYR A 275 6.04 23.44 12.57
N LEU A 276 4.94 22.68 12.51
CA LEU A 276 4.70 21.58 13.44
C LEU A 276 5.81 20.55 13.29
N LYS A 277 6.26 19.97 14.41
CA LYS A 277 7.39 19.05 14.41
C LYS A 277 7.06 17.73 13.70
N PRO A 278 7.76 17.34 12.63
CA PRO A 278 7.62 16.00 12.04
C PRO A 278 8.43 14.93 12.78
N MET A 279 9.34 15.36 13.67
CA MET A 279 10.22 14.55 14.50
C MET A 279 10.83 15.36 15.65
N ASN A 280 11.37 14.68 16.66
CA ASN A 280 11.88 15.34 17.89
C ASN A 280 13.38 15.66 17.81
N CYS A 281 14.14 15.00 16.94
CA CYS A 281 15.61 15.06 16.86
C CYS A 281 16.20 16.48 16.94
N PRO A 282 15.71 17.47 16.16
CA PRO A 282 16.27 18.82 16.20
C PRO A 282 16.17 19.48 17.58
N PHE A 283 15.10 19.22 18.34
CA PHE A 283 14.95 19.76 19.69
C PHE A 283 15.89 19.08 20.69
N HIS A 284 16.07 17.77 20.59
CA HIS A 284 17.00 17.02 21.44
C HIS A 284 18.44 17.50 21.20
N CYS A 285 18.81 17.79 19.95
CA CYS A 285 20.08 18.43 19.63
C CYS A 285 20.23 19.82 20.24
N ARG A 286 19.14 20.63 20.30
CA ARG A 286 19.16 21.95 20.98
C ARG A 286 19.32 21.82 22.49
N ILE A 287 18.72 20.80 23.10
CA ILE A 287 18.89 20.51 24.53
C ILE A 287 20.32 20.06 24.81
N PHE A 288 20.88 19.18 23.98
CA PHE A 288 22.28 18.76 24.09
C PHE A 288 23.23 19.96 24.00
N ALA A 289 23.02 20.84 23.01
CA ALA A 289 23.83 22.03 22.76
C ALA A 289 23.63 23.18 23.78
N SER A 290 22.70 23.07 24.72
CA SER A 290 22.41 24.12 25.71
C SER A 290 23.50 24.30 26.77
N SER A 291 24.44 23.36 26.87
CA SER A 291 25.53 23.39 27.84
C SER A 291 26.78 22.74 27.26
N ILE A 292 27.95 23.17 27.74
CA ILE A 292 29.22 22.53 27.41
C ILE A 292 29.26 21.16 28.09
N ARG A 293 29.67 20.12 27.35
CA ARG A 293 29.76 18.73 27.84
C ARG A 293 31.20 18.24 27.78
N SER A 294 31.61 17.49 28.79
CA SER A 294 32.86 16.74 28.82
C SER A 294 32.67 15.38 28.15
N TYR A 295 33.76 14.79 27.64
CA TYR A 295 33.73 13.40 27.15
C TYR A 295 33.30 12.40 28.24
N ARG A 296 33.47 12.76 29.52
CA ARG A 296 33.07 11.96 30.68
C ARG A 296 31.56 11.95 30.93
N ASP A 297 30.85 12.94 30.38
CA ASP A 297 29.40 13.02 30.50
C ASP A 297 28.70 12.09 29.50
N LEU A 298 29.45 11.52 28.54
CA LEU A 298 28.92 10.63 27.51
C LEU A 298 29.06 9.14 27.91
N PRO A 299 28.05 8.29 27.61
CA PRO A 299 26.89 8.57 26.75
C PRO A 299 25.72 9.25 27.49
N LEU A 300 25.05 10.18 26.81
CA LEU A 300 23.77 10.76 27.24
C LEU A 300 22.63 10.17 26.41
N ARG A 301 21.51 9.83 27.05
CA ARG A 301 20.36 9.21 26.39
C ARG A 301 19.11 10.02 26.67
N PHE A 302 18.70 10.88 25.75
CA PHE A 302 17.50 11.68 25.92
C PHE A 302 16.29 10.92 25.39
N ALA A 303 15.25 10.78 26.19
CA ALA A 303 13.98 10.16 25.80
C ALA A 303 12.82 11.17 25.91
N GLU A 304 11.82 11.04 25.05
CA GLU A 304 10.62 11.86 25.06
C GLU A 304 9.43 11.06 24.52
N TRP A 305 8.27 11.14 25.19
CA TRP A 305 6.98 10.81 24.56
C TRP A 305 6.61 11.91 23.56
N GLY A 306 7.35 11.95 22.46
CA GLY A 306 7.36 13.06 21.53
C GLY A 306 6.20 12.95 20.56
N THR A 307 5.19 13.81 20.73
CA THR A 307 4.08 13.93 19.77
C THR A 307 4.49 14.73 18.55
N VAL A 308 4.44 14.10 17.39
CA VAL A 308 4.86 14.65 16.10
C VAL A 308 3.71 14.61 15.09
N TYR A 309 3.87 15.41 14.04
CA TYR A 309 2.84 15.61 13.01
C TYR A 309 3.42 15.45 11.61
N ARG A 310 2.85 14.55 10.82
CA ARG A 310 3.27 14.28 9.42
C ARG A 310 2.09 14.47 8.48
N PHE A 311 2.33 15.17 7.38
CA PHE A 311 1.34 15.36 6.33
C PHE A 311 1.27 14.12 5.44
N GLU A 312 0.51 13.14 5.91
CA GLU A 312 0.16 11.96 5.12
C GLU A 312 -1.01 12.27 4.19
N ARG A 313 -0.94 11.80 2.94
CA ARG A 313 -2.03 11.95 1.95
C ARG A 313 -3.29 11.28 2.50
N SER A 314 -4.46 11.87 2.28
CA SER A 314 -5.73 11.37 2.84
C SER A 314 -6.00 9.91 2.50
N GLY A 315 -5.72 9.50 1.26
CA GLY A 315 -5.91 8.12 0.79
C GLY A 315 -4.96 7.07 1.41
N THR A 316 -3.90 7.48 2.11
CA THR A 316 -2.97 6.53 2.76
C THR A 316 -3.30 6.30 4.24
N LEU A 317 -4.17 7.13 4.84
CA LEU A 317 -4.52 7.04 6.25
C LEU A 317 -5.29 5.75 6.56
N SER A 318 -4.93 5.08 7.67
CA SER A 318 -5.55 3.81 8.03
C SER A 318 -5.57 3.58 9.54
N GLY A 319 -6.74 3.77 10.15
CA GLY A 319 -6.98 3.57 11.59
C GLY A 319 -5.89 4.22 12.44
N LEU A 320 -5.28 3.44 13.34
CA LEU A 320 -4.10 3.83 14.13
C LEU A 320 -2.74 3.52 13.48
N THR A 321 -2.70 2.79 12.36
CA THR A 321 -1.44 2.32 11.75
C THR A 321 -0.74 3.42 10.95
N ARG A 322 -1.52 4.26 10.27
CA ARG A 322 -1.00 5.40 9.52
C ARG A 322 -1.87 6.63 9.78
N VAL A 323 -1.32 7.57 10.54
CA VAL A 323 -2.00 8.74 11.09
C VAL A 323 -1.16 9.99 10.86
N ARG A 324 -1.78 11.17 11.01
CA ARG A 324 -1.09 12.45 10.87
C ARG A 324 -0.51 12.98 12.16
N GLY A 325 -1.08 12.60 13.31
CA GLY A 325 -0.57 12.96 14.64
C GLY A 325 -0.36 11.70 15.47
N PHE A 326 0.83 11.52 16.00
CA PHE A 326 1.18 10.35 16.80
C PHE A 326 2.29 10.67 17.80
N THR A 327 2.37 9.86 18.85
CA THR A 327 3.37 9.98 19.91
C THR A 327 4.31 8.79 19.79
N GLN A 328 5.60 9.06 19.76
CA GLN A 328 6.65 8.05 19.80
C GLN A 328 7.28 8.04 21.19
N ASP A 329 7.65 6.87 21.67
CA ASP A 329 8.67 6.67 22.71
C ASP A 329 10.07 6.93 22.11
N ASP A 330 10.27 8.16 21.67
CA ASP A 330 11.44 8.56 20.89
C ASP A 330 12.65 8.80 21.79
N ALA A 331 13.85 8.42 21.33
CA ALA A 331 15.07 8.65 22.05
C ALA A 331 16.26 8.96 21.15
N HIS A 332 17.12 9.86 21.62
CA HIS A 332 18.35 10.27 20.94
C HIS A 332 19.54 10.09 21.87
N LEU A 333 20.48 9.24 21.44
CA LEU A 333 21.68 8.93 22.19
C LEU A 333 22.85 9.75 21.64
N PHE A 334 23.49 10.52 22.52
CA PHE A 334 24.70 11.27 22.23
C PHE A 334 25.86 10.50 22.86
N CYS A 335 26.68 9.88 22.02
CA CYS A 335 27.82 9.07 22.45
C CYS A 335 29.05 9.41 21.61
N ARG A 336 30.22 8.99 22.09
CA ARG A 336 31.44 9.02 21.28
C ARG A 336 31.41 7.87 20.28
N GLU A 337 32.17 8.01 19.21
CA GLU A 337 32.28 6.98 18.17
C GLU A 337 32.73 5.62 18.73
N ASP A 338 33.64 5.60 19.72
CA ASP A 338 34.10 4.38 20.39
C ASP A 338 33.02 3.68 21.24
N GLN A 339 31.97 4.41 21.65
CA GLN A 339 30.87 3.90 22.46
C GLN A 339 29.70 3.40 21.61
N MET A 340 29.66 3.73 20.32
CA MET A 340 28.52 3.46 19.43
C MET A 340 28.14 1.98 19.37
N PRO A 341 29.07 1.00 19.23
CA PRO A 341 28.69 -0.41 19.18
C PRO A 341 27.97 -0.87 20.45
N GLU A 342 28.49 -0.51 21.63
CA GLU A 342 27.90 -0.88 22.92
C GLU A 342 26.52 -0.25 23.12
N GLU A 343 26.33 1.00 22.68
CA GLU A 343 25.03 1.67 22.77
C GLU A 343 24.00 1.09 21.78
N ILE A 344 24.42 0.61 20.60
CA ILE A 344 23.54 -0.13 19.68
C ILE A 344 23.12 -1.46 20.31
N ASP A 345 24.07 -2.23 20.87
CA ASP A 345 23.76 -3.50 21.52
C ASP A 345 22.76 -3.31 22.67
N LYS A 346 22.94 -2.29 23.51
CA LYS A 346 21.99 -1.93 24.58
C LYS A 346 20.60 -1.60 24.06
N VAL A 347 20.50 -0.86 22.95
CA VAL A 347 19.19 -0.52 22.35
C VAL A 347 18.51 -1.76 21.78
N LEU A 348 19.28 -2.69 21.18
CA LEU A 348 18.74 -3.96 20.69
C LEU A 348 18.25 -4.83 21.84
N ASP A 349 19.03 -4.97 22.91
CA ASP A 349 18.65 -5.71 24.11
C ASP A 349 17.43 -5.08 24.82
N PHE A 350 17.32 -3.75 24.77
CA PHE A 350 16.15 -3.02 25.29
C PHE A 350 14.87 -3.26 24.48
N SER A 351 15.00 -3.57 23.19
CA SER A 351 13.88 -3.67 22.24
C SER A 351 13.25 -5.07 22.15
N VAL A 352 13.82 -6.07 22.83
CA VAL A 352 13.39 -7.48 22.82
C VAL A 352 12.78 -7.84 24.17
#